data_AF-A0A7R9XYZ3-F1
#
_entry.id   AF-A0A7R9XYZ3-F1
#
_cell.length_a   1.000
_cell.length_b   1.000
_cell.length_c   1.000
_cell.angle_alpha   90.00
_cell.angle_beta   90.00
_cell.angle_gamma   90.00
#
_symmetry.space_group_name_H-M   'P 1'
#
loop_
_entity.id
_entity.type
_entity.pdbx_description
1 polymer ?
#
loop_
_entity_poly.entity_id
_entity_poly.type
_entity_poly.pdbx_seq_one_letter_code
_entity_poly.pdbx_strand_id
1 'polypeptide(L)'
;FGATAAGELVARLFADARRCVRTDGVSAPACDRLRRLAGHAHEQALYAALRAAHVPFSTEEELRARGCARTPDAHLDVPLLVDGRVVHWIDSKASFGDDHMHSVQCAEQFQAYVNRFGPGMVVYWFGFVRELLDEPGADTVHLVDGFPGEDRIVRFEDAG
;
A
#
# COMPACT_ATOMS: atom_id res chain seq x y z
N PHE A 1 -42.77 30.24 3.30
CA PHE A 1 -42.21 29.12 2.52
C PHE A 1 -42.86 27.83 3.02
N GLY A 2 -43.72 27.21 2.21
CA GLY A 2 -44.58 26.08 2.62
C GLY A 2 -43.85 24.74 2.61
N ALA A 3 -44.31 23.80 3.45
CA ALA A 3 -43.72 22.47 3.65
C ALA A 3 -43.53 21.64 2.35
N THR A 4 -44.32 21.92 1.32
CA THR A 4 -44.25 21.28 -0.01
C THR A 4 -42.97 21.61 -0.77
N ALA A 5 -42.52 22.87 -0.75
CA ALA A 5 -41.30 23.30 -1.45
C ALA A 5 -40.03 22.72 -0.78
N ALA A 6 -40.06 22.55 0.54
CA ALA A 6 -38.98 21.88 1.27
C ALA A 6 -38.93 20.38 0.92
N GLY A 7 -40.08 19.71 0.81
CA GLY A 7 -40.17 18.31 0.39
C GLY A 7 -39.64 18.07 -1.03
N GLU A 8 -39.99 18.94 -1.98
CA GLU A 8 -39.48 18.87 -3.36
C GLU A 8 -37.97 19.10 -3.45
N LEU A 9 -37.44 20.07 -2.68
CA LEU A 9 -36.00 20.31 -2.60
C LEU A 9 -35.25 19.09 -2.06
N VAL A 10 -35.76 18.48 -0.98
CA VAL A 10 -35.17 17.27 -0.39
C VAL A 10 -35.19 16.11 -1.38
N ALA A 11 -36.30 15.89 -2.08
CA ALA A 11 -36.41 14.84 -3.10
C ALA A 11 -35.40 15.05 -4.24
N ARG A 12 -35.22 16.29 -4.71
CA ARG A 12 -34.22 16.63 -5.74
C ARG A 12 -32.80 16.40 -5.24
N LEU A 13 -32.47 16.86 -4.02
CA LEU A 13 -31.15 16.65 -3.43
C LEU A 13 -30.82 15.17 -3.28
N PHE A 14 -31.78 14.33 -2.85
CA PHE A 14 -31.59 12.88 -2.81
C PHE A 14 -31.35 12.27 -4.19
N ALA A 15 -32.09 12.72 -5.21
CA ALA A 15 -31.91 12.25 -6.58
C ALA A 15 -30.53 12.64 -7.13
N ASP A 16 -30.08 13.87 -6.86
CA ASP A 16 -28.78 14.38 -7.29
C ASP A 16 -27.65 13.66 -6.56
N ALA A 17 -27.74 13.46 -5.24
CA ALA A 17 -26.75 12.70 -4.47
C ALA A 17 -26.62 11.26 -5.00
N ARG A 18 -27.74 10.59 -5.30
CA ARG A 18 -27.73 9.25 -5.91
C ARG A 18 -27.13 9.25 -7.31
N ARG A 19 -27.35 10.31 -8.09
CA ARG A 19 -26.74 10.47 -9.42
C ARG A 19 -25.23 10.61 -9.29
N CYS A 20 -24.74 11.48 -8.41
CA CYS A 20 -23.33 11.64 -8.13
C CYS A 20 -22.68 10.31 -7.74
N VAL A 21 -23.25 9.58 -6.78
CA VAL A 21 -22.73 8.26 -6.35
C VAL A 21 -22.65 7.26 -7.51
N ARG A 22 -23.61 7.28 -8.43
CA ARG A 22 -23.63 6.35 -9.58
C ARG A 22 -22.64 6.72 -10.68
N THR A 23 -22.35 8.00 -10.86
CA THR A 23 -21.48 8.51 -11.94
C THR A 23 -20.06 8.76 -11.48
N ASP A 24 -19.83 8.83 -10.18
CA ASP A 24 -18.50 9.01 -9.60
C ASP A 24 -17.67 7.74 -9.78
N GLY A 25 -16.67 7.80 -10.66
CA GLY A 25 -15.73 6.72 -10.91
C GLY A 25 -14.56 6.68 -9.92
N VAL A 26 -14.47 7.63 -9.00
CA VAL A 26 -13.28 7.85 -8.16
C VAL A 26 -13.59 7.63 -6.68
N SER A 27 -14.65 8.24 -6.15
CA SER A 27 -14.94 8.26 -4.71
C SER A 27 -16.28 7.60 -4.36
N ALA A 28 -16.93 6.95 -5.32
CA ALA A 28 -18.13 6.19 -5.05
C ALA A 28 -17.83 4.99 -4.13
N PRO A 29 -18.74 4.62 -3.21
CA PRO A 29 -18.55 3.46 -2.32
C PRO A 29 -18.28 2.14 -3.05
N ALA A 30 -18.72 2.00 -4.30
CA ALA A 30 -18.41 0.85 -5.15
C ALA A 30 -16.95 0.85 -5.61
N CYS A 31 -16.43 2.00 -6.06
CA CYS A 31 -15.02 2.17 -6.42
C CYS A 31 -14.11 1.93 -5.22
N ASP A 32 -14.46 2.47 -4.05
CA ASP A 32 -13.72 2.22 -2.80
C ASP A 32 -13.67 0.74 -2.44
N ARG A 33 -14.79 0.02 -2.63
CA ARG A 33 -14.84 -1.43 -2.40
C ARG A 33 -13.92 -2.17 -3.35
N LEU A 34 -13.94 -1.82 -4.63
CA LEU A 34 -13.05 -2.42 -5.64
C LEU A 34 -11.58 -2.16 -5.31
N ARG A 35 -11.23 -0.94 -4.90
CA ARG A 35 -9.86 -0.60 -4.45
C ARG A 35 -9.42 -1.42 -3.24
N ARG A 36 -10.28 -1.59 -2.23
CA ARG A 36 -9.99 -2.44 -1.07
C ARG A 36 -9.81 -3.90 -1.46
N LEU A 37 -10.67 -4.42 -2.35
CA LEU A 37 -10.56 -5.79 -2.84
C LEU A 37 -9.26 -6.01 -3.63
N ALA A 38 -8.89 -5.05 -4.48
CA ALA A 38 -7.62 -5.08 -5.20
C ALA A 38 -6.43 -5.03 -4.24
N GLY A 39 -6.47 -4.15 -3.23
CA GLY A 39 -5.48 -4.08 -2.16
C GLY A 39 -5.27 -5.43 -1.49
N HIS A 40 -6.34 -6.04 -0.98
CA HIS A 40 -6.26 -7.37 -0.36
C HIS A 40 -5.75 -8.46 -1.31
N ALA A 41 -6.18 -8.47 -2.58
CA ALA A 41 -5.71 -9.47 -3.54
C ALA A 41 -4.19 -9.36 -3.77
N HIS A 42 -3.66 -8.14 -3.85
CA HIS A 42 -2.24 -7.87 -4.03
C HIS A 42 -1.41 -8.14 -2.77
N GLU A 43 -1.96 -7.86 -1.60
CA GLU A 43 -1.37 -8.23 -0.30
C GLU A 43 -1.25 -9.77 -0.18
N GLN A 44 -2.30 -10.51 -0.55
CA GLN A 44 -2.26 -11.98 -0.59
C GLN A 44 -1.25 -12.51 -1.63
N ALA A 45 -1.12 -11.83 -2.77
CA ALA A 45 -0.10 -12.18 -3.77
C ALA A 45 1.32 -11.97 -3.23
N LEU A 46 1.56 -10.87 -2.49
CA LEU A 46 2.82 -10.64 -1.78
C LEU A 46 3.10 -11.78 -0.78
N TYR A 47 2.13 -12.15 0.05
CA TYR A 47 2.30 -13.24 1.01
C TYR A 47 2.58 -14.58 0.33
N ALA A 48 1.91 -14.87 -0.78
CA ALA A 48 2.17 -16.07 -1.57
C ALA A 48 3.60 -16.07 -2.13
N ALA A 49 4.08 -14.93 -2.64
CA ALA A 49 5.44 -14.78 -3.16
C ALA A 49 6.50 -14.95 -2.06
N LEU A 50 6.31 -14.32 -0.89
CA LEU A 50 7.19 -14.48 0.27
C LEU A 50 7.26 -15.95 0.74
N ARG A 51 6.11 -16.63 0.79
CA ARG A 51 6.06 -18.07 1.15
C ARG A 51 6.75 -18.94 0.11
N ALA A 52 6.55 -18.68 -1.18
CA ALA A 52 7.22 -19.40 -2.26
C ALA A 52 8.75 -19.20 -2.20
N ALA A 53 9.18 -17.98 -1.85
CA ALA A 53 10.56 -17.64 -1.62
C ALA A 53 11.09 -18.10 -0.23
N HIS A 54 10.31 -18.86 0.55
CA HIS A 54 10.70 -19.37 1.88
C HIS A 54 11.19 -18.28 2.85
N VAL A 55 10.63 -17.07 2.74
CA VAL A 55 10.99 -15.95 3.60
C VAL A 55 10.09 -15.97 4.83
N PRO A 56 10.63 -16.02 6.05
CA PRO A 56 9.82 -15.89 7.27
C PRO A 56 9.39 -14.43 7.48
N PHE A 57 8.10 -14.22 7.72
CA PHE A 57 7.53 -12.88 7.92
C PHE A 57 6.32 -12.92 8.87
N SER A 58 6.09 -11.80 9.54
CA SER A 58 4.86 -11.47 10.25
C SER A 58 3.95 -10.60 9.37
N THR A 59 2.69 -10.98 9.26
CA THR A 59 1.63 -10.24 8.54
C THR A 59 1.16 -8.99 9.31
N GLU A 60 0.50 -8.08 8.61
CA GLU A 60 -0.11 -6.90 9.24
C GLU A 60 -1.06 -7.27 10.39
N GLU A 61 -1.89 -8.30 10.19
CA GLU A 61 -2.86 -8.77 11.18
C GLU A 61 -2.16 -9.25 12.46
N GLU A 62 -1.07 -10.02 12.32
CA GLU A 62 -0.27 -10.49 13.46
C GLU A 62 0.42 -9.34 14.20
N LEU A 63 0.94 -8.34 13.46
CA LEU A 63 1.56 -7.16 14.06
C LEU A 63 0.53 -6.31 14.82
N ARG A 64 -0.68 -6.15 14.29
CA ARG A 64 -1.79 -5.47 14.95
C ARG A 64 -2.26 -6.21 16.19
N ALA A 65 -2.37 -7.54 16.14
CA ALA A 65 -2.70 -8.37 17.30
C ALA A 65 -1.67 -8.23 18.44
N ARG A 66 -0.41 -7.95 18.10
CA ARG A 66 0.68 -7.64 19.06
C ARG A 66 0.64 -6.19 19.59
N GLY A 67 -0.33 -5.37 19.16
CA GLY A 67 -0.52 -4.00 19.63
C GLY A 67 0.23 -2.93 18.84
N CYS A 68 0.69 -3.22 17.62
CA CYS A 68 1.32 -2.22 16.77
C CYS A 68 0.28 -1.29 16.13
N ALA A 69 0.37 0.02 16.40
CA ALA A 69 -0.59 1.01 15.88
C ALA A 69 -0.37 1.36 14.39
N ARG A 70 0.86 1.26 13.90
CA ARG A 70 1.22 1.39 12.47
C ARG A 70 2.04 0.18 12.08
N THR A 71 1.65 -0.47 11.00
CA THR A 71 2.14 -1.79 10.59
C THR A 71 2.35 -1.81 9.09
N PRO A 72 3.53 -2.23 8.59
CA PRO A 72 3.67 -2.58 7.18
C PRO A 72 2.84 -3.84 6.88
N ASP A 73 2.56 -4.09 5.60
CA ASP A 73 1.85 -5.31 5.18
C ASP A 73 2.62 -6.57 5.57
N ALA A 74 3.94 -6.57 5.38
CA ALA A 74 4.82 -7.64 5.83
C ALA A 74 6.02 -7.08 6.60
N HIS A 75 6.27 -7.60 7.80
CA HIS A 75 7.53 -7.42 8.50
C HIS A 75 8.34 -8.71 8.39
N LEU A 76 9.56 -8.63 7.86
CA LEU A 76 10.40 -9.81 7.65
C LEU A 76 11.09 -10.18 8.97
N ASP A 77 10.97 -11.45 9.36
CA ASP A 77 11.61 -11.91 10.60
C ASP A 77 13.14 -11.95 10.43
N VAL A 78 13.59 -12.24 9.22
CA VAL A 78 14.97 -12.09 8.76
C VAL A 78 14.99 -11.12 7.58
N PRO A 79 15.86 -10.10 7.58
CA PRO A 79 15.96 -9.16 6.47
C PRO A 79 16.29 -9.88 5.15
N LEU A 80 15.98 -9.24 4.03
CA LEU A 80 16.39 -9.69 2.70
C LEU A 80 17.33 -8.68 2.06
N LEU A 81 18.21 -9.16 1.20
CA LEU A 81 18.95 -8.29 0.30
C LEU A 81 18.26 -8.33 -1.07
N VAL A 82 17.65 -7.22 -1.46
CA VAL A 82 16.97 -7.05 -2.75
C VAL A 82 17.75 -6.04 -3.56
N ASP A 83 18.29 -6.43 -4.71
CA ASP A 83 19.12 -5.56 -5.56
C ASP A 83 20.26 -4.85 -4.81
N GLY A 84 20.88 -5.57 -3.86
CA GLY A 84 21.96 -5.02 -3.03
C GLY A 84 21.49 -4.08 -1.90
N ARG A 85 20.17 -3.94 -1.68
CA ARG A 85 19.59 -3.13 -0.61
C ARG A 85 18.97 -4.02 0.46
N VAL A 86 19.20 -3.69 1.72
CA VAL A 86 18.61 -4.42 2.85
C VAL A 86 17.15 -4.04 2.99
N VAL A 87 16.28 -5.03 3.19
CA VAL A 87 14.84 -4.87 3.33
C VAL A 87 14.39 -5.57 4.61
N HIS A 88 13.81 -4.84 5.55
CA HIS A 88 13.23 -5.36 6.80
C HIS A 88 11.71 -5.49 6.75
N TRP A 89 11.06 -4.72 5.90
CA TRP A 89 9.60 -4.70 5.76
C TRP A 89 9.20 -4.42 4.32
N ILE A 90 8.00 -4.87 3.95
CA ILE A 90 7.41 -4.67 2.64
C ILE A 90 5.99 -4.11 2.81
N ASP A 91 5.66 -3.08 2.05
CA ASP A 91 4.33 -2.48 1.99
C ASP A 91 3.79 -2.56 0.55
N SER A 92 2.57 -3.05 0.36
CA SER A 92 1.99 -3.38 -0.93
C SER A 92 0.92 -2.36 -1.31
N LYS A 93 1.07 -1.77 -2.50
CA LYS A 93 0.20 -0.69 -2.97
C LYS A 93 -0.45 -1.10 -4.29
N ALA A 94 -1.73 -1.45 -4.23
CA ALA A 94 -2.57 -1.72 -5.41
C ALA A 94 -3.00 -0.41 -6.10
N SER A 95 -2.04 0.47 -6.37
CA SER A 95 -2.23 1.79 -6.94
C SER A 95 -1.00 2.19 -7.75
N PHE A 96 -1.16 3.20 -8.60
CA PHE A 96 -0.03 3.84 -9.27
C PHE A 96 0.64 4.83 -8.31
N GLY A 97 1.96 4.79 -8.18
CA GLY A 97 2.71 5.74 -7.37
C GLY A 97 2.94 7.04 -8.13
N ASP A 98 2.05 8.02 -7.97
CA ASP A 98 2.27 9.40 -8.45
C ASP A 98 2.88 10.30 -7.37
N ASP A 99 3.45 11.42 -7.81
CA ASP A 99 4.17 12.36 -6.96
C ASP A 99 3.29 12.97 -5.84
N HIS A 100 2.02 13.26 -6.15
CA HIS A 100 1.10 13.88 -5.19
C HIS A 100 0.68 12.94 -4.06
N MET A 101 0.35 11.68 -4.39
CA MET A 101 -0.05 10.67 -3.41
C MET A 101 1.14 10.18 -2.58
N HIS A 102 2.32 10.05 -3.21
CA HIS A 102 3.52 9.59 -2.53
C HIS A 102 4.04 10.61 -1.52
N SER A 103 4.19 11.88 -1.93
CA SER A 103 4.78 12.95 -1.11
C SER A 103 3.94 13.33 0.11
N VAL A 104 2.61 13.36 -0.01
CA VAL A 104 1.74 13.90 1.06
C VAL A 104 1.33 12.86 2.10
N GLN A 105 1.14 11.60 1.71
CA GLN A 105 0.55 10.59 2.59
C GLN A 105 1.45 9.38 2.83
N CYS A 106 2.23 8.98 1.83
CA CYS A 106 3.05 7.76 1.93
C CYS A 106 4.40 8.04 2.59
N ALA A 107 5.02 9.20 2.35
CA ALA A 107 6.33 9.54 2.92
C ALA A 107 6.34 9.50 4.46
N GLU A 108 5.36 10.12 5.12
CA GLU A 108 5.27 10.09 6.59
C GLU A 108 5.00 8.67 7.13
N GLN A 109 4.21 7.88 6.39
CA GLN A 109 3.91 6.49 6.74
C GLN A 109 5.19 5.64 6.67
N PHE A 110 5.91 5.71 5.57
CA PHE A 110 7.13 4.93 5.34
C PHE A 110 8.26 5.37 6.27
N GLN A 111 8.40 6.67 6.52
CA GLN A 111 9.41 7.15 7.48
C GLN A 111 9.16 6.61 8.89
N ALA A 112 7.90 6.46 9.30
CA ALA A 112 7.57 5.84 10.58
C ALA A 112 8.00 4.36 10.64
N TYR A 113 7.91 3.63 9.53
CA TYR A 113 8.42 2.26 9.42
C TYR A 113 9.94 2.23 9.43
N VAL A 114 10.60 3.09 8.65
CA VAL A 114 12.07 3.22 8.62
C VAL A 114 12.63 3.46 10.01
N ASN A 115 12.04 4.39 10.76
CA ASN A 115 12.48 4.72 12.12
C ASN A 115 12.31 3.56 13.10
N ARG A 116 11.37 2.63 12.84
CA ARG A 116 11.02 1.55 13.77
C ARG A 116 11.68 0.22 13.43
N PHE A 117 11.76 -0.11 12.13
CA PHE A 117 12.15 -1.41 11.62
C PHE A 117 13.39 -1.35 10.72
N GLY A 118 13.87 -0.16 10.37
CA GLY A 118 14.98 0.02 9.43
C GLY A 118 14.52 0.10 7.97
N PRO A 119 15.45 0.02 7.01
CA PRO A 119 15.16 0.12 5.58
C PRO A 119 14.10 -0.89 5.11
N GLY A 120 13.34 -0.54 4.08
CA GLY A 120 12.26 -1.38 3.59
C GLY A 120 11.99 -1.24 2.10
N MET A 121 10.91 -1.86 1.65
CA MET A 121 10.52 -1.91 0.24
C MET A 121 9.02 -1.62 0.09
N VAL A 122 8.66 -0.92 -0.98
CA VAL A 122 7.27 -0.66 -1.36
C VAL A 122 7.02 -1.21 -2.74
N VAL A 123 5.98 -2.03 -2.89
CA VAL A 123 5.58 -2.63 -4.15
C VAL A 123 4.38 -1.88 -4.72
N TYR A 124 4.59 -1.06 -5.75
CA TYR A 124 3.55 -0.39 -6.52
C TYR A 124 3.08 -1.27 -7.68
N TRP A 125 2.04 -2.06 -7.47
CA TRP A 125 1.61 -3.08 -8.44
C TRP A 125 1.15 -2.55 -9.80
N PHE A 126 0.82 -1.26 -9.90
CA PHE A 126 0.45 -0.62 -11.18
C PHE A 126 1.56 0.28 -11.73
N GLY A 127 2.76 0.24 -11.14
CA GLY A 127 3.90 1.10 -11.49
C GLY A 127 3.91 2.42 -10.73
N PHE A 128 4.95 3.21 -10.96
CA PHE A 128 5.16 4.51 -10.32
C PHE A 128 5.99 5.43 -11.23
N VAL A 129 5.93 6.74 -10.96
CA VAL A 129 6.74 7.74 -11.67
C VAL A 129 8.20 7.66 -11.20
N ARG A 130 9.16 7.71 -12.14
CA ARG A 130 10.57 7.45 -11.83
C ARG A 130 11.20 8.53 -10.95
N GLU A 131 10.64 9.72 -10.99
CA GLU A 131 11.01 10.89 -10.20
C GLU A 131 10.99 10.59 -8.69
N LEU A 132 10.15 9.64 -8.24
CA LEU A 132 10.12 9.19 -6.85
C LEU A 132 11.42 8.49 -6.40
N LEU A 133 12.24 8.01 -7.34
CA LEU A 133 13.56 7.43 -7.03
C LEU A 133 14.61 8.50 -6.70
N ASP A 134 14.35 9.76 -7.03
CA ASP A 134 15.24 10.89 -6.78
C ASP A 134 14.86 11.64 -5.48
N GLU A 135 13.78 11.24 -4.82
CA GLU A 135 13.29 11.88 -3.58
C GLU A 135 14.20 11.60 -2.37
N PRO A 136 14.30 12.56 -1.41
CA PRO A 136 15.03 12.35 -0.17
C PRO A 136 14.47 11.15 0.60
N GLY A 137 15.27 10.11 0.79
CA GLY A 137 14.84 8.86 1.44
C GLY A 137 14.68 7.67 0.49
N ALA A 138 14.87 7.85 -0.83
CA ALA A 138 14.95 6.75 -1.78
C ALA A 138 16.07 5.74 -1.48
N ASP A 139 17.05 6.12 -0.65
CA ASP A 139 18.10 5.22 -0.15
C ASP A 139 17.61 4.25 0.94
N THR A 140 16.59 4.64 1.71
CA THR A 140 16.06 3.83 2.83
C THR A 140 14.80 3.05 2.47
N VAL A 141 14.04 3.51 1.47
CA VAL A 141 12.84 2.82 0.98
C VAL A 141 13.01 2.50 -0.50
N HIS A 142 13.10 1.21 -0.82
CA HIS A 142 13.24 0.74 -2.19
C HIS A 142 11.86 0.63 -2.87
N LEU A 143 11.67 1.32 -3.99
CA LEU A 143 10.42 1.27 -4.76
C LEU A 143 10.55 0.27 -5.92
N VAL A 144 9.59 -0.66 -6.02
CA VAL A 144 9.50 -1.65 -7.10
C VAL A 144 8.08 -1.73 -7.65
N ASP A 145 7.93 -2.20 -8.89
CA ASP A 145 6.66 -2.35 -9.59
C ASP A 145 6.07 -3.78 -9.51
N GLY A 146 6.76 -4.67 -8.82
CA GLY A 146 6.34 -6.04 -8.54
C GLY A 146 7.28 -6.70 -7.53
N PHE A 147 6.87 -7.85 -6.99
CA PHE A 147 7.76 -8.62 -6.13
C PHE A 147 8.97 -9.14 -6.94
N PRO A 148 10.21 -8.95 -6.48
CA PRO A 148 11.40 -9.33 -7.22
C PRO A 148 11.50 -10.86 -7.41
N GLY A 149 12.12 -11.28 -8.50
CA GLY A 149 12.45 -12.69 -8.76
C GLY A 149 13.55 -13.20 -7.84
N GLU A 150 13.72 -14.52 -7.76
CA GLU A 150 14.74 -15.16 -6.93
C GLU A 150 16.17 -14.72 -7.28
N ASP A 151 16.43 -14.35 -8.54
CA ASP A 151 17.72 -13.85 -9.02
C ASP A 151 18.13 -12.51 -8.41
N ARG A 152 17.17 -11.76 -7.88
CA ARG A 152 17.36 -10.44 -7.28
C ARG A 152 17.29 -10.45 -5.75
N ILE A 153 17.01 -11.61 -5.15
CA ILE A 153 16.85 -11.79 -3.71
C ILE A 153 17.99 -12.65 -3.18
N VAL A 154 18.72 -12.14 -2.20
CA VAL A 154 19.67 -12.93 -1.39
C VAL A 154 19.17 -12.98 0.04
N ARG A 155 19.05 -14.20 0.59
CA ARG A 155 18.68 -14.42 1.99
C ARG A 155 19.93 -14.37 2.85
N PHE A 156 19.86 -13.73 4.01
CA PHE A 156 21.00 -13.68 4.93
C PHE A 156 21.32 -15.04 5.57
N GLU A 157 20.37 -15.97 5.59
CA GLU A 157 20.61 -17.36 6.04
C GLU A 157 21.50 -18.15 5.05
N ASP A 158 21.50 -17.76 3.77
CA ASP A 158 22.27 -18.42 2.69
C ASP A 158 23.70 -17.82 2.56
N ALA A 159 24.02 -16.77 3.32
CA ALA A 159 25.30 -16.05 3.26
C ALA A 159 26.37 -16.58 4.24
N GLY A 160 26.17 -17.78 4.79
CA GLY A 160 27.06 -18.47 5.74
C GLY A 160 27.90 -19.58 5.13
#